data_AF-A0A8J4PKI8-F1
#
_entry.id   AF-A0A8J4PKI8-F1
#
_cell.length_a   1.000
_cell.length_b   1.000
_cell.length_c   1.000
_cell.angle_alpha   90.00
_cell.angle_beta   90.00
_cell.angle_gamma   90.00
#
_symmetry.space_group_name_H-M   'P 1'
#
loop_
_entity.id
_entity.type
_entity.pdbx_description
1 polymer ?
#
loop_
_entity_poly.entity_id
_entity_poly.type
_entity_poly.pdbx_seq_one_letter_code
_entity_poly.pdbx_strand_id
1 'polypeptide(L)'
;MSMELATEYSATLTDGRKNVPVFVIYYGKEPYIFTCVFHGWDFSKRILPTISFDKDIISAKEILDLYTKRYSYDDIVNKPYPKGIDGSRLEEYLPDEEFMKIFRMTLSDFQRLPLWKEQTWKKELRLYNVLEEK
;
A
#
# COMPACT_ATOMS: atom_id res chain seq x y z
N MET A 1 -2.17 6.24 9.38
CA MET A 1 -1.71 7.05 10.52
C MET A 1 -0.46 7.90 10.24
N SER A 2 0.75 7.35 10.03
CA SER A 2 1.95 8.21 9.87
C SER A 2 1.93 9.08 8.61
N MET A 3 1.47 8.52 7.48
CA MET A 3 1.34 9.25 6.22
C MET A 3 0.28 10.36 6.28
N GLU A 4 -0.87 10.09 6.91
CA GLU A 4 -1.97 11.05 7.09
C GLU A 4 -1.55 12.23 7.96
N LEU A 5 -0.85 11.93 9.06
CA LEU A 5 -0.35 12.97 9.95
C LEU A 5 0.64 13.90 9.23
N ALA A 6 1.52 13.33 8.40
CA ALA A 6 2.49 14.11 7.64
C ALA A 6 1.83 15.01 6.59
N THR A 7 0.79 14.52 5.89
CA THR A 7 0.04 15.33 4.92
C THR A 7 -0.77 16.43 5.61
N GLU A 8 -1.40 16.13 6.75
CA GLU A 8 -2.11 17.11 7.57
C GLU A 8 -1.17 18.19 8.13
N TYR A 9 0.00 17.78 8.63
CA TYR A 9 1.02 18.72 9.09
C TYR A 9 1.45 19.69 7.98
N SER A 10 1.71 19.18 6.77
CA SER A 10 2.05 20.02 5.61
C SER A 10 0.92 21.01 5.25
N ALA A 11 -0.34 20.62 5.41
CA ALA A 11 -1.51 21.46 5.13
C ALA A 11 -1.73 22.57 6.18
N THR A 12 -1.35 22.32 7.43
CA THR A 12 -1.58 23.24 8.57
C THR A 12 -0.49 24.30 8.74
N LEU A 13 0.61 24.24 7.96
CA LEU A 13 1.70 25.22 8.01
C LEU A 13 1.21 26.64 7.69
N THR A 14 1.54 27.60 8.55
CA THR A 14 1.22 29.03 8.39
C THR A 14 2.35 29.85 7.77
N ASP A 15 3.57 29.31 7.72
CA ASP A 15 4.83 29.97 7.37
C ASP A 15 5.10 30.09 5.85
N GLY A 16 4.06 30.26 5.02
CA GLY A 16 4.19 30.34 3.55
C GLY A 16 4.61 29.04 2.85
N ARG A 17 5.15 28.06 3.58
CA ARG A 17 5.45 26.69 3.15
C ARG A 17 4.20 25.82 3.08
N LYS A 18 3.09 26.35 2.61
CA LYS A 18 1.87 25.55 2.44
C LYS A 18 2.08 24.55 1.32
N ASN A 19 1.52 23.35 1.50
CA ASN A 19 1.41 22.33 0.45
C ASN A 19 2.77 21.75 0.01
N VAL A 20 3.68 21.53 0.96
CA VAL A 20 4.94 20.81 0.70
C VAL A 20 4.61 19.36 0.33
N PRO A 21 5.17 18.82 -0.77
CA PRO A 21 4.93 17.44 -1.15
C PRO A 21 5.52 16.49 -0.11
N VAL A 22 4.72 15.50 0.30
CA VAL A 22 5.13 14.45 1.23
C VAL A 22 5.36 13.18 0.44
N PHE A 23 6.54 12.59 0.58
CA PHE A 23 6.94 11.38 -0.14
C PHE A 23 7.16 10.21 0.82
N VAL A 24 6.95 8.99 0.33
CA VAL A 24 7.16 7.75 1.09
C VAL A 24 8.40 7.05 0.55
N ILE A 25 9.28 6.64 1.45
CA ILE A 25 10.54 5.99 1.12
C ILE A 25 10.66 4.73 1.98
N TYR A 26 10.94 3.61 1.32
CA TYR A 26 11.10 2.32 1.96
C TYR A 26 12.58 2.03 2.24
N TYR A 27 12.82 1.31 3.33
CA TYR A 27 14.15 0.85 3.70
C TYR A 27 14.84 0.08 2.57
N GLY A 28 16.09 0.45 2.26
CA GLY A 28 16.88 -0.14 1.18
C GLY A 28 16.45 0.27 -0.23
N LYS A 29 15.44 1.15 -0.35
CA LYS A 29 14.92 1.73 -1.60
C LYS A 29 15.04 3.26 -1.58
N GLU A 30 16.04 3.78 -0.88
CA GLU A 30 16.28 5.22 -0.78
C GLU A 30 16.82 5.77 -2.12
N PRO A 31 16.12 6.74 -2.73
CA PRO A 31 16.50 7.37 -3.99
C PRO A 31 17.59 8.43 -3.78
N TYR A 32 18.20 8.88 -4.88
CA TYR A 32 19.34 9.81 -4.79
C TYR A 32 18.93 11.14 -4.16
N ILE A 33 17.77 11.68 -4.53
CA ILE A 33 17.23 12.94 -3.97
C ILE A 33 17.03 12.89 -2.45
N PHE A 34 16.90 11.69 -1.88
CA PHE A 34 16.83 11.52 -0.43
C PHE A 34 18.22 11.43 0.19
N THR A 35 19.07 10.55 -0.37
CA THR A 35 20.42 10.32 0.19
C THR A 35 21.31 11.55 0.14
N CYS A 36 21.14 12.44 -0.84
CA CYS A 36 21.95 13.65 -0.98
C CYS A 36 21.66 14.72 0.09
N VAL A 37 20.57 14.61 0.85
CA VAL A 37 20.23 15.53 1.95
C VAL A 37 21.09 15.27 3.19
N PHE A 38 21.71 14.09 3.29
CA PHE A 38 22.49 13.67 4.44
C PHE A 38 23.99 13.66 4.12
N HIS A 39 24.77 14.47 4.84
CA HIS A 39 26.21 14.63 4.61
C HIS A 39 27.04 13.36 4.88
N GLY A 40 26.53 12.44 5.71
CA GLY A 40 27.22 11.21 6.10
C GLY A 40 26.48 9.94 5.67
N TRP A 41 25.80 9.95 4.52
CA TRP A 41 25.04 8.79 4.06
C TRP A 41 25.96 7.59 3.80
N ASP A 42 25.78 6.53 4.58
CA ASP A 42 26.61 5.33 4.53
C ASP A 42 26.04 4.32 3.52
N PHE A 43 26.59 4.32 2.31
CA PHE A 43 26.19 3.40 1.25
C PHE A 43 26.57 1.94 1.54
N SER A 44 27.53 1.68 2.44
CA SER A 44 27.96 0.32 2.79
C SER A 44 26.91 -0.44 3.59
N LYS A 45 25.94 0.25 4.19
CA LYS A 45 24.80 -0.37 4.90
C LYS A 45 23.63 -0.74 3.99
N ARG A 46 23.72 -0.46 2.68
CA ARG A 46 22.65 -0.80 1.74
C ARG A 46 22.64 -2.31 1.49
N ILE A 47 21.55 -2.97 1.90
CA ILE A 47 21.41 -4.43 1.77
C ILE A 47 21.11 -4.85 0.31
N LEU A 48 20.47 -3.97 -0.48
CA LEU A 48 20.00 -4.30 -1.83
C LEU A 48 20.81 -3.56 -2.93
N PRO A 49 21.23 -4.25 -4.01
CA PRO A 49 21.97 -3.63 -5.13
C PRO A 49 21.08 -2.74 -6.00
N THR A 50 19.75 -2.83 -5.87
CA THR A 50 18.81 -2.03 -6.64
C THR A 50 18.76 -0.60 -6.10
N ILE A 51 19.31 0.34 -6.87
CA ILE A 51 19.09 1.77 -6.66
C ILE A 51 17.63 2.06 -7.04
N SER A 52 16.87 2.66 -6.12
CA SER A 52 15.57 3.24 -6.45
C SER A 52 15.85 4.54 -7.21
N PHE A 53 15.24 4.72 -8.39
CA PHE A 53 15.38 5.97 -9.11
C PHE A 53 14.46 7.03 -8.51
N ASP A 54 14.76 8.31 -8.70
CA ASP A 54 13.87 9.39 -8.23
C ASP A 54 12.46 9.29 -8.87
N LYS A 55 12.35 8.61 -10.03
CA LYS A 55 11.07 8.31 -10.69
C LYS A 55 10.21 7.28 -9.95
N ASP A 56 10.80 6.50 -9.07
CA ASP A 56 10.12 5.45 -8.31
C ASP A 56 9.56 5.98 -6.98
N ILE A 57 9.72 7.28 -6.71
CA ILE A 57 9.19 7.94 -5.52
C ILE A 57 7.67 8.05 -5.64
N ILE A 58 6.98 7.61 -4.60
CA ILE A 58 5.53 7.65 -4.52
C ILE A 58 5.13 8.75 -3.53
N SER A 59 4.14 9.57 -3.89
CA SER A 59 3.61 10.57 -2.97
C SER A 59 2.75 9.93 -1.88
N ALA A 60 2.80 10.47 -0.67
CA ALA A 60 1.97 9.98 0.43
C ALA A 60 0.47 10.12 0.08
N LYS A 61 0.10 11.16 -0.67
CA LYS A 61 -1.26 11.35 -1.15
C LYS A 61 -1.72 10.23 -2.07
N GLU A 62 -0.91 9.83 -3.05
CA GLU A 62 -1.24 8.72 -3.94
C GLU A 62 -1.45 7.42 -3.14
N ILE A 63 -0.60 7.14 -2.16
CA ILE A 63 -0.76 5.94 -1.31
C ILE A 63 -2.08 5.99 -0.51
N LEU A 64 -2.44 7.14 0.04
CA LEU A 64 -3.70 7.32 0.77
C LEU A 64 -4.93 7.18 -0.15
N ASP A 65 -4.86 7.74 -1.35
CA ASP A 65 -5.90 7.59 -2.36
C ASP A 65 -6.06 6.10 -2.77
N LEU A 66 -4.96 5.35 -2.84
CA LEU A 66 -4.99 3.90 -3.10
C LEU A 66 -5.67 3.11 -1.98
N TYR A 67 -5.47 3.46 -0.71
CA TYR A 67 -6.16 2.80 0.40
C TYR A 67 -7.68 3.00 0.37
N THR A 68 -8.13 4.11 -0.18
CA THR A 68 -9.55 4.47 -0.25
C THR A 68 -10.22 3.91 -1.51
N LYS A 69 -9.42 3.53 -2.51
CA LYS A 69 -9.92 3.07 -3.80
C LYS A 69 -10.49 1.65 -3.72
N ARG A 70 -11.70 1.49 -4.27
CA ARG A 70 -12.33 0.18 -4.48
C ARG A 70 -11.94 -0.37 -5.86
N TYR A 71 -11.72 -1.67 -5.94
CA TYR A 71 -11.33 -2.39 -7.16
C TYR A 71 -12.35 -3.47 -7.47
N SER A 72 -12.63 -3.72 -8.75
CA SER A 72 -13.45 -4.87 -9.16
C SER A 72 -12.67 -6.17 -8.94
N TYR A 73 -13.38 -7.27 -8.76
CA TYR A 73 -12.82 -8.61 -8.60
C TYR A 73 -11.88 -8.98 -9.73
N ASP A 74 -12.21 -8.66 -10.97
CA ASP A 74 -11.35 -8.94 -12.11
C ASP A 74 -10.03 -8.14 -12.05
N ASP A 75 -10.08 -6.90 -11.54
CA ASP A 75 -8.88 -6.06 -11.34
C ASP A 75 -8.01 -6.57 -10.19
N ILE A 76 -8.58 -7.25 -9.20
CA ILE A 76 -7.82 -7.84 -8.12
C ILE A 76 -7.21 -9.18 -8.58
N VAL A 77 -7.98 -10.03 -9.25
CA VAL A 77 -7.50 -11.34 -9.70
C VAL A 77 -6.39 -11.21 -10.76
N ASN A 78 -6.52 -10.26 -11.69
CA ASN A 78 -5.52 -10.05 -12.75
C ASN A 78 -4.28 -9.27 -12.27
N LYS A 79 -4.29 -8.77 -11.03
CA LYS A 79 -3.23 -7.96 -10.42
C LYS A 79 -2.78 -6.67 -11.16
N PRO A 80 -3.61 -5.93 -11.93
CA PRO A 80 -3.26 -4.57 -12.38
C PRO A 80 -3.24 -3.52 -11.26
N TYR A 81 -3.35 -3.89 -9.99
CA TYR A 81 -3.39 -2.95 -8.88
C TYR A 81 -1.98 -2.45 -8.47
N PRO A 82 -1.82 -1.18 -8.07
CA PRO A 82 -0.50 -0.60 -7.75
C PRO A 82 0.21 -1.29 -6.58
N LYS A 83 1.56 -1.23 -6.59
CA LYS A 83 2.46 -1.92 -5.64
C LYS A 83 2.41 -1.43 -4.17
N GLY A 84 1.43 -0.62 -3.79
CA GLY A 84 1.24 -0.10 -2.42
C GLY A 84 0.03 -0.68 -1.68
N ILE A 85 -0.76 -1.52 -2.35
CA ILE A 85 -1.94 -2.15 -1.76
C ILE A 85 -1.54 -3.34 -0.90
N ASP A 86 -2.20 -3.48 0.25
CA ASP A 86 -2.00 -4.62 1.12
C ASP A 86 -2.60 -5.88 0.49
N GLY A 87 -1.76 -6.67 -0.17
CA GLY A 87 -2.18 -7.89 -0.83
C GLY A 87 -2.59 -9.02 0.14
N SER A 88 -2.47 -8.80 1.45
CA SER A 88 -3.00 -9.71 2.49
C SER A 88 -4.46 -9.41 2.84
N ARG A 89 -4.97 -8.21 2.49
CA ARG A 89 -6.34 -7.74 2.79
C ARG A 89 -7.11 -7.31 1.53
N LEU A 90 -6.88 -8.00 0.41
CA LEU A 90 -7.50 -7.68 -0.88
C LEU A 90 -9.03 -7.66 -0.83
N GLU A 91 -9.61 -8.46 0.05
CA GLU A 91 -11.05 -8.54 0.27
C GLU A 91 -11.69 -7.23 0.72
N GLU A 92 -10.94 -6.37 1.41
CA GLU A 92 -11.45 -5.09 1.92
C GLU A 92 -11.53 -4.02 0.84
N TYR A 93 -10.89 -4.25 -0.30
CA TYR A 93 -10.88 -3.32 -1.43
C TYR A 93 -12.02 -3.60 -2.42
N LEU A 94 -12.75 -4.70 -2.26
CA LEU A 94 -13.93 -4.98 -3.08
C LEU A 94 -15.09 -4.04 -2.69
N PRO A 95 -15.95 -3.64 -3.65
CA PRO A 95 -17.26 -3.09 -3.36
C PRO A 95 -18.14 -4.13 -2.65
N ASP A 96 -19.02 -3.67 -1.75
CA ASP A 96 -19.90 -4.55 -0.97
C ASP A 96 -20.78 -5.44 -1.87
N GLU A 97 -21.24 -4.91 -3.02
CA GLU A 97 -22.05 -5.65 -3.99
C GLU A 97 -21.29 -6.84 -4.60
N GLU A 98 -20.03 -6.64 -4.99
CA GLU A 98 -19.20 -7.70 -5.54
C GLU A 98 -18.78 -8.69 -4.46
N PHE A 99 -18.42 -8.18 -3.27
CA PHE A 99 -18.09 -9.00 -2.12
C PHE A 99 -19.24 -9.96 -1.80
N MET A 100 -20.48 -9.44 -1.72
CA MET A 100 -21.66 -10.26 -1.46
C MET A 100 -21.95 -11.25 -2.59
N LYS A 101 -21.72 -10.87 -3.85
CA LYS A 101 -21.89 -11.78 -5.00
C LYS A 101 -20.93 -12.97 -4.97
N ILE A 102 -19.70 -12.74 -4.53
CA ILE A 102 -18.62 -13.73 -4.57
C ILE A 102 -18.59 -14.58 -3.29
N PHE A 103 -18.54 -13.92 -2.12
CA PHE A 103 -18.45 -14.59 -0.83
C PHE A 103 -19.82 -15.01 -0.27
N ARG A 104 -20.93 -14.51 -0.84
CA ARG A 104 -22.31 -14.79 -0.38
C ARG A 104 -22.55 -14.45 1.10
N MET A 105 -21.75 -13.53 1.64
CA MET A 105 -21.84 -13.01 3.00
C MET A 105 -21.39 -11.55 3.03
N THR A 106 -21.59 -10.87 4.17
CA THR A 106 -21.11 -9.49 4.34
C THR A 106 -19.65 -9.47 4.78
N LEU A 107 -18.95 -8.36 4.55
CA LEU A 107 -17.56 -8.18 5.01
C LEU A 107 -17.46 -8.36 6.54
N SER A 108 -18.47 -7.87 7.28
CA SER A 108 -18.53 -8.03 8.74
C SER A 108 -18.65 -9.49 9.17
N ASP A 109 -19.39 -10.32 8.43
CA ASP A 109 -19.50 -11.75 8.73
C ASP A 109 -18.20 -12.48 8.39
N PHE A 110 -17.54 -12.07 7.31
CA PHE A 110 -16.25 -12.61 6.90
C PHE A 110 -15.16 -12.37 7.95
N GLN A 111 -15.04 -11.14 8.46
CA GLN A 111 -14.08 -10.77 9.51
C GLN A 111 -14.32 -11.46 10.86
N ARG A 112 -15.49 -12.08 11.05
CA ARG A 112 -15.82 -12.89 12.25
C ARG A 112 -15.43 -14.35 12.08
N LEU A 113 -15.05 -14.77 10.86
CA LEU A 113 -14.65 -16.15 10.62
C LEU A 113 -13.28 -16.43 11.26
N PRO A 114 -13.01 -17.69 11.63
CA PRO A 114 -11.66 -18.07 12.01
C PRO A 114 -10.67 -17.87 10.85
N LEU A 115 -9.43 -17.48 11.16
CA LEU A 115 -8.35 -17.25 10.19
C LEU A 115 -8.19 -18.38 9.16
N TRP A 116 -8.29 -19.65 9.58
CA TRP A 116 -8.17 -20.80 8.67
C TRP A 116 -9.24 -20.78 7.58
N LYS A 117 -10.46 -20.35 7.91
CA LYS A 117 -11.59 -20.29 7.00
C LYS A 117 -11.44 -19.11 6.06
N GLU A 118 -11.06 -17.93 6.58
CA GLU A 118 -10.73 -16.77 5.73
C GLU A 118 -9.66 -17.12 4.68
N GLN A 119 -8.60 -17.81 5.09
CA GLN A 119 -7.54 -18.25 4.20
C GLN A 119 -8.04 -19.24 3.13
N THR A 120 -8.95 -20.16 3.47
CA THR A 120 -9.58 -21.07 2.49
C THR A 120 -10.32 -20.27 1.42
N TRP A 121 -11.18 -19.33 1.82
CA TRP A 121 -11.94 -18.50 0.88
C TRP A 121 -11.03 -17.60 0.02
N LYS A 122 -10.01 -16.97 0.62
CA LYS A 122 -9.01 -16.17 -0.11
C LYS A 122 -8.30 -17.02 -1.17
N LYS A 123 -7.95 -18.27 -0.86
CA LYS A 123 -7.32 -19.20 -1.81
C LYS A 123 -8.27 -19.60 -2.95
N GLU A 124 -9.52 -19.96 -2.63
CA GLU A 124 -10.52 -20.32 -3.63
C GLU A 124 -10.77 -19.19 -4.64
N LEU A 125 -10.78 -17.95 -4.15
CA LEU A 125 -11.05 -16.76 -4.95
C LEU A 125 -9.80 -16.11 -5.54
N ARG A 126 -8.62 -16.73 -5.36
CA ARG A 126 -7.32 -16.19 -5.81
C ARG A 126 -7.00 -14.79 -5.25
N LEU A 127 -7.60 -14.42 -4.13
CA LEU A 127 -7.40 -13.17 -3.41
C LEU A 127 -6.24 -13.30 -2.40
N TYR A 128 -5.10 -13.83 -2.84
CA TYR A 128 -3.92 -14.00 -1.99
C TYR A 128 -2.63 -13.60 -2.73
N ASN A 129 -1.67 -13.07 -1.97
CA ASN A 129 -0.33 -12.83 -2.48
C ASN A 129 0.46 -14.16 -2.54
N VAL A 130 0.92 -14.52 -3.73
CA VAL A 130 1.71 -15.75 -4.01
C VAL A 130 3.10 -15.73 -3.33
N LEU A 131 3.45 -14.63 -2.66
CA LEU A 131 4.77 -14.42 -2.06
C LEU A 131 4.95 -15.12 -0.69
N GLU A 132 3.92 -15.73 -0.11
CA GLU A 132 3.99 -16.40 1.20
C GLU A 132 4.31 -17.91 1.16
N GLU A 133 4.59 -18.51 -0.01
CA GLU A 133 4.91 -19.95 -0.12
C GLU A 133 6.42 -20.29 -0.14
N LYS A 134 7.27 -19.50 0.54
CA LYS A 134 8.68 -19.89 0.78
C LYS A 134 9.16 -19.61 2.20
#